data_AF-A0A937TST7-F1
#
_entry.id   AF-A0A937TST7-F1
#
_cell.length_a   1.000
_cell.length_b   1.000
_cell.length_c   1.000
_cell.angle_alpha   90.00
_cell.angle_beta   90.00
_cell.angle_gamma   90.00
#
_symmetry.space_group_name_H-M   'P 1'
#
loop_
_entity.id
_entity.type
_entity.pdbx_description
1 polymer ?
#
loop_
_entity_poly.entity_id
_entity_poly.type
_entity_poly.pdbx_seq_one_letter_code
_entity_poly.pdbx_strand_id
1 'polypeptide(L)'
;MKTKDFEKMWKDTKQQLSKVSQETLELLKKGEGEIVKVSGKAKINFENMLLKLKKEQLFYIVGKESYKLLKKSKVGNAKLTSLNKEIKEIERQISINNKLLRKKS
;
A
#
# COMPACT_ATOMS: atom_id res chain seq x y z
N MET A 1 15.25 -38.23 46.46
CA MET A 1 15.34 -36.92 45.77
C MET A 1 14.77 -35.88 46.71
N LYS A 2 15.56 -34.90 47.17
CA LYS A 2 15.16 -34.01 48.27
C LYS A 2 14.14 -32.98 47.75
N THR A 3 13.07 -32.74 48.49
CA THR A 3 11.97 -31.81 48.19
C THR A 3 12.45 -30.41 47.75
N LYS A 4 13.59 -29.95 48.28
CA LYS A 4 14.23 -28.69 47.90
C LYS A 4 14.71 -28.62 46.44
N ASP A 5 15.12 -29.75 45.87
CA ASP A 5 15.57 -29.81 44.47
C ASP A 5 14.38 -29.70 43.51
N PHE A 6 13.25 -30.30 43.89
CA PHE A 6 11.99 -30.20 43.15
C PHE A 6 11.42 -28.78 43.17
N GLU A 7 11.40 -28.12 44.33
CA GLU A 7 10.94 -26.72 44.43
C GLU A 7 11.79 -25.76 43.59
N LYS A 8 13.11 -25.97 43.57
CA LYS A 8 14.02 -25.19 42.74
C LYS A 8 13.76 -25.41 41.25
N MET A 9 13.68 -26.67 40.80
CA MET A 9 13.35 -27.00 39.41
C MET A 9 12.00 -26.46 38.98
N TRP A 10 10.99 -26.51 39.86
CA TRP A 10 9.66 -25.97 39.59
C TRP A 10 9.69 -24.45 39.42
N LYS A 11 10.45 -23.75 40.27
CA LYS A 11 10.62 -22.30 40.18
C LYS A 11 11.35 -21.89 38.89
N ASP A 12 12.40 -22.61 38.52
CA ASP A 12 13.18 -22.37 37.30
C ASP A 12 12.33 -22.63 36.04
N THR A 13 11.56 -23.73 36.04
CA THR A 13 10.62 -24.06 34.94
C THR A 13 9.54 -22.99 34.80
N LYS A 14 8.97 -22.51 35.91
CA LYS A 14 7.97 -21.44 35.91
C LYS A 14 8.54 -20.13 35.35
N GLN A 15 9.79 -19.80 35.68
CA GLN A 15 10.47 -18.63 35.12
C GLN A 15 10.73 -18.77 33.62
N GLN A 16 11.18 -19.94 33.16
CA GLN A 16 11.40 -20.20 31.73
C GLN A 16 10.08 -20.14 30.95
N LEU A 17 9.00 -20.72 31.48
CA LEU A 17 7.67 -20.65 30.87
C LEU A 17 7.17 -19.20 30.78
N SER A 18 7.40 -18.40 31.83
CA SER A 18 7.06 -16.98 31.81
C SER A 18 7.85 -16.20 30.75
N LYS A 19 9.14 -16.51 30.56
CA LYS A 19 9.97 -15.87 29.51
C LYS A 19 9.46 -16.23 28.11
N VAL A 20 9.22 -17.52 27.86
CA VAL A 20 8.68 -17.99 26.58
C VAL A 20 7.31 -17.34 26.28
N SER A 21 6.46 -17.21 27.30
CA SER A 21 5.17 -16.52 27.14
C SER A 21 5.35 -15.04 26.77
N GLN A 22 6.32 -14.35 27.37
CA GLN A 22 6.61 -12.93 27.06
C GLN A 22 7.18 -12.79 25.65
N GLU A 23 8.14 -13.62 25.27
CA GLU A 23 8.74 -13.64 23.93
C GLU A 23 7.69 -13.93 22.85
N THR A 24 6.76 -14.86 23.11
CA THR A 24 5.65 -15.17 22.20
C THR A 24 4.71 -13.97 22.03
N LEU A 25 4.38 -13.25 23.10
CA LEU A 25 3.57 -12.04 23.03
C LEU A 25 4.25 -10.91 22.25
N GLU A 26 5.57 -10.77 22.39
CA GLU A 26 6.34 -9.78 21.61
C GLU A 26 6.39 -10.15 20.12
N LEU A 27 6.55 -11.44 19.79
CA LEU A 27 6.53 -11.92 18.41
C LEU A 27 5.16 -11.71 17.77
N LEU A 28 4.07 -11.98 18.49
CA LEU A 28 2.71 -11.71 18.03
C LEU A 28 2.50 -10.22 17.73
N LYS A 29 2.88 -9.34 18.65
CA LYS A 29 2.80 -7.88 18.45
C LYS A 29 3.63 -7.40 17.26
N LYS A 30 4.83 -7.95 17.06
CA LYS A 30 5.67 -7.66 15.90
C LYS A 30 4.99 -8.15 14.61
N GLY A 31 4.41 -9.35 14.62
CA GLY A 31 3.66 -9.93 13.51
C GLY A 31 2.45 -9.08 13.11
N GLU A 32 1.63 -8.66 14.09
CA GLU A 32 0.51 -7.73 13.87
C GLU A 32 0.97 -6.43 13.22
N GLY A 33 2.06 -5.85 13.73
CA GLY A 33 2.65 -4.63 13.17
C GLY A 33 3.10 -4.78 11.71
N GLU A 34 3.73 -5.90 11.36
CA GLU A 34 4.16 -6.17 9.98
C GLU A 34 2.97 -6.41 9.05
N ILE A 35 1.92 -7.13 9.49
CA ILE A 35 0.69 -7.31 8.71
C ILE A 35 0.03 -5.96 8.39
N VAL A 36 -0.02 -5.05 9.36
CA VAL A 36 -0.56 -3.69 9.15
C VAL A 36 0.28 -2.89 8.16
N LYS A 37 1.62 -3.00 8.21
CA LYS A 37 2.50 -2.33 7.25
C LYS A 37 2.33 -2.89 5.83
N VAL A 38 2.30 -4.22 5.69
CA VAL A 38 2.16 -4.91 4.41
C VAL A 38 0.80 -4.62 3.78
N SER A 39 -0.29 -4.72 4.55
CA SER A 39 -1.64 -4.39 4.08
C SER A 39 -1.74 -2.91 3.65
N GLY A 40 -1.14 -2.00 4.41
CA GLY A 40 -1.06 -0.59 4.06
C GLY A 40 -0.30 -0.32 2.75
N LYS A 41 0.81 -1.03 2.49
CA LYS A 41 1.56 -0.95 1.22
C LYS A 41 0.77 -1.56 0.07
N ALA A 42 0.15 -2.72 0.28
CA ALA A 42 -0.65 -3.41 -0.71
C ALA A 42 -1.83 -2.54 -1.19
N LYS A 43 -2.53 -1.87 -0.27
CA LYS A 43 -3.62 -0.94 -0.58
C LYS A 43 -3.15 0.19 -1.52
N ILE A 44 -2.04 0.85 -1.20
CA ILE A 44 -1.54 1.97 -2.02
C ILE A 44 -1.08 1.48 -3.40
N ASN A 45 -0.49 0.29 -3.49
CA ASN A 45 -0.12 -0.33 -4.76
C ASN A 45 -1.34 -0.64 -5.63
N PHE A 46 -2.41 -1.16 -5.04
CA PHE A 46 -3.67 -1.43 -5.73
C PHE A 46 -4.33 -0.14 -6.23
N GLU A 47 -4.38 0.90 -5.41
CA GLU A 47 -4.87 2.23 -5.81
C GLU A 47 -4.06 2.79 -6.99
N ASN A 48 -2.73 2.67 -6.95
CA ASN A 48 -1.85 3.07 -8.06
C ASN A 48 -2.13 2.28 -9.35
N MET A 49 -2.41 0.99 -9.25
CA MET A 49 -2.77 0.16 -10.41
C MET A 49 -4.06 0.67 -11.05
N LEU A 50 -5.09 0.94 -10.26
CA LEU A 50 -6.36 1.50 -10.76
C LEU A 50 -6.17 2.86 -11.43
N LEU A 51 -5.36 3.74 -10.83
CA LEU A 51 -5.04 5.05 -11.39
C LEU A 51 -4.31 4.94 -12.75
N LYS A 52 -3.37 4.01 -12.88
CA LYS A 52 -2.69 3.73 -14.16
C LYS A 52 -3.67 3.24 -15.22
N LEU A 53 -4.57 2.32 -14.87
CA LEU A 53 -5.61 1.80 -15.75
C LEU A 53 -6.54 2.92 -16.23
N LYS A 54 -6.96 3.82 -15.33
CA LYS A 54 -7.76 5.00 -15.67
C LYS A 54 -6.99 5.95 -16.60
N LYS A 55 -5.69 6.13 -16.39
CA LYS A 55 -4.82 6.95 -17.24
C LYS A 55 -4.77 6.41 -18.68
N GLU A 56 -4.61 5.10 -18.84
CA GLU A 56 -4.59 4.45 -20.16
C GLU A 56 -5.92 4.62 -20.90
N GLN A 57 -7.05 4.45 -20.19
CA GLN A 57 -8.38 4.70 -20.75
C GLN A 57 -8.54 6.15 -21.23
N LEU A 58 -8.06 7.13 -20.45
CA LEU A 58 -8.10 8.53 -20.84
C LEU A 58 -7.23 8.81 -22.06
N PHE A 59 -6.02 8.24 -22.14
CA PHE A 59 -5.19 8.37 -23.34
C PHE A 59 -5.84 7.78 -24.58
N TYR A 60 -6.52 6.64 -24.46
CA TYR A 60 -7.28 6.06 -25.54
C TYR A 60 -8.40 6.99 -26.03
N ILE A 61 -9.14 7.63 -25.09
CA ILE A 61 -10.16 8.63 -25.42
C ILE A 61 -9.53 9.85 -26.10
N VAL A 62 -8.41 10.36 -25.58
CA VAL A 62 -7.66 11.46 -26.19
C VAL A 62 -7.28 11.11 -27.62
N GLY A 63 -6.72 9.92 -27.87
CA GLY A 63 -6.38 9.45 -29.22
C GLY A 63 -7.60 9.46 -30.17
N LYS A 64 -8.74 8.93 -29.71
CA LYS A 64 -9.99 8.96 -30.47
C LYS A 64 -10.46 10.38 -30.78
N GLU A 65 -10.45 11.27 -29.80
CA GLU A 65 -10.91 12.65 -29.97
C GLU A 65 -9.96 13.45 -30.85
N SER A 66 -8.65 13.26 -30.71
CA SER A 66 -7.63 13.87 -31.58
C SER A 66 -7.80 13.44 -33.04
N TYR A 67 -8.08 12.15 -33.30
CA TYR A 67 -8.37 11.66 -34.65
C TYR A 67 -9.64 12.30 -35.25
N LYS A 68 -10.68 12.51 -34.44
CA LYS A 68 -11.90 13.21 -34.89
C LYS A 68 -11.63 14.68 -35.24
N LEU A 69 -10.73 15.34 -34.51
CA LEU A 69 -10.35 16.73 -34.77
C LEU A 69 -9.48 16.87 -36.02
N LEU A 70 -8.62 15.90 -36.33
CA LEU A 70 -7.88 15.91 -37.60
C LEU A 70 -8.82 15.93 -38.82
N LYS A 71 -10.03 15.35 -38.69
CA LYS A 71 -11.06 15.37 -39.74
C LYS A 71 -11.92 16.64 -39.76
N LYS A 72 -11.94 17.41 -38.68
CA LYS A 72 -12.80 18.60 -38.53
C LYS A 72 -11.90 19.80 -38.25
N SER A 73 -11.72 20.66 -39.24
CA SER A 73 -10.85 21.86 -39.27
C SER A 73 -11.18 22.96 -38.24
N LYS A 74 -11.49 22.60 -36.99
CA LYS A 74 -11.70 23.53 -35.88
C LYS A 74 -10.76 23.25 -34.73
N VAL A 75 -9.84 24.18 -34.59
CA VAL A 75 -8.86 24.33 -33.52
C VAL A 75 -9.59 24.84 -32.28
N GLY A 76 -9.46 24.11 -31.18
CA GLY A 76 -10.05 24.45 -29.87
C GLY A 76 -11.04 23.39 -29.41
N ASN A 77 -10.53 22.38 -28.69
CA ASN A 77 -11.39 21.38 -28.08
C ASN A 77 -11.31 21.46 -26.55
N ALA A 78 -12.30 22.12 -25.95
CA ALA A 78 -12.48 22.18 -24.50
C ALA A 78 -12.48 20.77 -23.85
N LYS A 79 -12.92 19.74 -24.60
CA LYS A 79 -12.91 18.33 -24.18
C LYS A 79 -11.51 17.74 -24.09
N LEU A 80 -10.60 18.06 -25.02
CA LEU A 80 -9.21 17.64 -24.90
C LEU A 80 -8.51 18.33 -23.74
N THR A 81 -8.81 19.62 -23.53
CA THR A 81 -8.29 20.37 -22.38
C THR A 81 -8.80 19.78 -21.07
N SER A 82 -10.07 19.37 -20.97
CA SER A 82 -10.60 18.72 -19.77
C SER A 82 -9.98 17.34 -19.53
N LEU A 83 -9.83 16.52 -20.58
CA LEU A 83 -9.16 15.22 -20.49
C LEU A 83 -7.70 15.36 -20.02
N ASN A 84 -6.97 16.35 -20.53
CA ASN A 84 -5.60 16.63 -20.09
C ASN A 84 -5.53 17.08 -18.63
N LYS A 85 -6.50 17.86 -18.14
CA LYS A 85 -6.58 18.21 -16.71
C LYS A 85 -6.79 16.96 -15.86
N GLU A 86 -7.64 16.04 -16.31
CA GLU A 86 -7.93 14.80 -15.60
C GLU A 86 -6.71 13.87 -15.56
N ILE A 87 -5.95 13.78 -16.67
CA ILE A 87 -4.68 13.03 -16.72
C ILE A 87 -3.65 13.63 -15.75
N LYS A 88 -3.49 14.96 -15.72
CA LYS A 88 -2.58 15.63 -14.78
C LYS A 88 -2.93 15.38 -13.33
N GLU A 89 -4.22 15.36 -13.01
CA GLU A 89 -4.68 15.06 -11.65
C GLU A 89 -4.37 13.61 -11.26
N ILE A 90 -4.57 12.64 -12.16
CA ILE A 90 -4.19 11.25 -11.94
C ILE A 90 -2.67 11.12 -11.73
N GLU A 91 -1.85 11.81 -12.53
CA GLU A 91 -0.40 11.81 -12.35
C GLU A 91 0.03 12.39 -11.01
N ARG A 92 -0.66 13.45 -10.55
CA ARG A 92 -0.45 14.04 -9.22
C ARG A 92 -0.76 13.03 -8.11
N GLN A 93 -1.88 12.30 -8.23
CA GLN A 93 -2.28 11.28 -7.25
C GLN A 93 -1.28 10.12 -7.20
N ILE A 94 -0.83 9.61 -8.35
CA ILE A 94 0.22 8.58 -8.43
C ILE A 94 1.51 9.08 -7.76
N SER A 95 1.91 10.33 -7.99
CA SER A 95 3.09 10.93 -7.37
C SER A 95 2.98 11.00 -5.84
N ILE A 96 1.81 11.40 -5.32
CA ILE A 96 1.53 11.43 -3.88
C ILE A 96 1.59 10.02 -3.29
N ASN A 97 0.94 9.06 -3.92
CA ASN A 97 0.94 7.66 -3.47
C ASN A 97 2.34 7.05 -3.46
N ASN A 98 3.16 7.35 -4.47
CA ASN A 98 4.56 6.93 -4.50
C ASN A 98 5.40 7.56 -3.38
N LYS A 99 5.15 8.83 -3.03
CA LYS A 99 5.77 9.47 -1.86
C LYS A 99 5.33 8.80 -0.55
N LEU A 100 4.06 8.41 -0.44
CA LEU A 100 3.54 7.68 0.73
C LEU A 100 4.16 6.28 0.85
N LEU A 101 4.34 5.56 -0.25
CA LEU A 101 5.03 4.26 -0.27
C LEU A 101 6.49 4.37 0.19
N ARG A 102 7.21 5.42 -0.24
CA ARG A 102 8.59 5.69 0.18
C ARG A 102 8.69 6.02 1.67
N LYS A 103 7.72 6.76 2.23
CA LYS A 103 7.67 7.05 3.68
C LYS A 103 7.32 5.84 4.55
N LYS A 104 6.65 4.83 3.98
CA LYS A 104 6.28 3.57 4.66
C LYS A 104 7.30 2.44 4.45
N SER A 105 8.33 2.66 3.63
CA SER A 105 9.43 1.71 3.39
C SER A 105 10.56 1.99 4.36
#